data_AF-A0A6G4U6K9-F1
#
_entry.id   AF-A0A6G4U6K9-F1
#
_cell.length_a   1.000
_cell.length_b   1.000
_cell.length_c   1.000
_cell.angle_alpha   90.00
_cell.angle_beta   90.00
_cell.angle_gamma   90.00
#
_symmetry.space_group_name_H-M   'P 1'
#
loop_
_entity.id
_entity.type
_entity.pdbx_description
1 polymer ?
#
loop_
_entity_poly.entity_id
_entity_poly.type
_entity_poly.pdbx_seq_one_letter_code
_entity_poly.pdbx_strand_id
1 'polypeptide(L)'
;MIDSIGVVPLYVQDQDLYVDFYVNKLGFELRFDKEVRPGLRWIEVGLPGQHANIGILSAAANPDRPALTNWATLHTTDLTKTRAELIARGVEVGEPIPAPWGPFAMVTDPEGNEFILAEVPL
;
A
#
# COMPACT_ATOMS: atom_id res chain seq x y z
N MET A 1 -15.04 12.40 -19.62
CA MET A 1 -15.44 12.08 -18.23
C MET A 1 -14.46 11.03 -17.71
N ILE A 2 -14.04 11.12 -16.45
CA ILE A 2 -13.17 10.14 -15.77
C ILE A 2 -14.08 9.20 -14.97
N ASP A 3 -13.83 7.89 -14.96
CA ASP A 3 -14.73 6.87 -14.38
C ASP A 3 -14.12 5.99 -13.28
N SER A 4 -12.80 5.99 -13.12
CA SER A 4 -12.10 5.12 -12.18
C SER A 4 -10.71 5.64 -11.81
N ILE A 5 -10.17 5.12 -10.71
CA ILE A 5 -8.76 5.29 -10.34
C ILE A 5 -8.00 4.09 -10.93
N GLY A 6 -7.04 4.35 -11.79
CA GLY A 6 -6.21 3.31 -12.40
C GLY A 6 -5.02 2.94 -11.51
N VAL A 7 -4.04 3.83 -11.41
CA VAL A 7 -2.79 3.59 -10.67
C VAL A 7 -2.44 4.79 -9.81
N VAL A 8 -2.12 4.55 -8.54
CA VAL A 8 -1.56 5.56 -7.63
C VAL A 8 -0.06 5.29 -7.47
N PRO A 9 0.82 6.23 -7.83
CA PRO A 9 2.27 6.01 -7.76
C PRO A 9 2.80 6.12 -6.32
N LEU A 10 3.69 5.21 -5.96
CA LEU A 10 4.43 5.16 -4.69
C LEU A 10 5.93 5.07 -5.01
N TYR A 11 6.70 6.05 -4.53
CA TYR A 11 8.14 6.15 -4.78
C TYR A 11 8.93 5.59 -3.60
N VAL A 12 9.76 4.60 -3.88
CA VAL A 12 10.44 3.78 -2.85
C VAL A 12 11.92 3.61 -3.18
N GLN A 13 12.73 3.41 -2.16
CA GLN A 13 14.16 3.11 -2.31
C GLN A 13 14.37 1.67 -2.78
N ASP A 14 13.60 0.71 -2.25
CA ASP A 14 13.70 -0.71 -2.60
C ASP A 14 12.37 -1.27 -3.12
N GLN A 15 12.29 -1.48 -4.45
CA GLN A 15 11.08 -1.98 -5.08
C GLN A 15 10.76 -3.44 -4.69
N ASP A 16 11.77 -4.29 -4.47
CA ASP A 16 11.54 -5.71 -4.15
C ASP A 16 11.03 -5.86 -2.71
N LEU A 17 11.55 -5.06 -1.79
CA LEU A 17 11.05 -4.96 -0.43
C LEU A 17 9.57 -4.56 -0.39
N TYR A 18 9.16 -3.63 -1.27
CA TYR A 18 7.76 -3.21 -1.37
C TYR A 18 6.88 -4.26 -2.05
N VAL A 19 7.38 -4.99 -3.04
CA VAL A 19 6.65 -6.13 -3.61
C VAL A 19 6.36 -7.17 -2.52
N ASP A 20 7.36 -7.55 -1.71
CA ASP A 20 7.14 -8.48 -0.59
C ASP A 20 6.12 -7.94 0.42
N PHE A 21 6.25 -6.67 0.79
CA PHE A 21 5.34 -6.01 1.72
C PHE A 21 3.88 -6.08 1.23
N TYR A 22 3.61 -5.61 0.01
CA TYR A 22 2.23 -5.59 -0.50
C TYR A 22 1.70 -7.00 -0.75
N VAL A 23 2.49 -7.88 -1.39
CA VAL A 23 2.00 -9.20 -1.81
C VAL A 23 1.95 -10.17 -0.64
N ASN A 24 3.06 -10.36 0.05
CA ASN A 24 3.20 -11.41 1.06
C ASN A 24 2.73 -10.97 2.45
N LYS A 25 2.78 -9.67 2.78
CA LYS A 25 2.31 -9.18 4.08
C LYS A 25 0.87 -8.71 4.02
N LEU A 26 0.52 -7.83 3.07
CA LEU A 26 -0.80 -7.21 2.98
C LEU A 26 -1.81 -8.01 2.16
N GLY A 27 -1.37 -8.99 1.37
CA GLY A 27 -2.24 -9.86 0.57
C GLY A 27 -2.73 -9.24 -0.74
N PHE A 28 -1.99 -8.27 -1.28
CA PHE A 28 -2.21 -7.78 -2.64
C PHE A 28 -1.76 -8.82 -3.67
N GLU A 29 -2.24 -8.66 -4.90
CA GLU A 29 -1.79 -9.43 -6.06
C GLU A 29 -0.76 -8.62 -6.86
N LEU A 30 0.31 -9.27 -7.33
CA LEU A 30 1.20 -8.70 -8.33
C LEU A 30 0.48 -8.67 -9.69
N ARG A 31 0.22 -7.48 -10.21
CA ARG A 31 -0.53 -7.27 -11.47
C ARG A 31 0.41 -7.07 -12.65
N PHE A 32 1.53 -6.41 -12.43
CA PHE A 32 2.54 -6.15 -13.45
C PHE A 32 3.92 -6.01 -12.81
N ASP A 33 4.95 -6.56 -13.45
CA ASP A 33 6.36 -6.35 -13.07
C ASP A 33 7.25 -6.60 -14.28
N LYS A 34 7.68 -5.52 -14.95
CA LYS A 34 8.61 -5.57 -16.09
C LYS A 34 9.48 -4.33 -16.17
N GLU A 35 10.69 -4.49 -16.68
CA GLU A 35 11.45 -3.37 -17.22
C GLU A 35 10.79 -2.87 -18.52
N VAL A 36 10.29 -1.64 -18.50
CA VAL A 36 9.56 -1.06 -19.65
C VAL A 36 10.46 -0.19 -20.53
N ARG A 37 11.60 0.28 -19.98
CA ARG A 37 12.67 1.00 -20.67
C ARG A 37 13.99 0.76 -19.91
N PRO A 38 15.17 0.94 -20.54
CA PRO A 38 16.45 0.75 -19.87
C PRO A 38 16.52 1.51 -18.54
N GLY A 39 16.66 0.77 -17.43
CA GLY A 39 16.75 1.33 -16.08
C GLY A 39 15.42 1.73 -15.43
N LEU A 40 14.27 1.43 -16.06
CA LEU A 40 12.93 1.72 -15.53
C LEU A 40 12.11 0.43 -15.41
N ARG A 41 12.06 -0.13 -14.20
CA ARG A 41 11.16 -1.21 -13.79
C ARG A 41 9.82 -0.63 -13.35
N TRP A 42 8.75 -1.03 -14.02
CA TRP A 42 7.38 -0.68 -13.68
C TRP A 42 6.72 -1.87 -12.98
N ILE A 43 6.14 -1.61 -11.80
CA ILE A 43 5.51 -2.62 -10.96
C ILE A 43 4.14 -2.11 -10.54
N GLU A 44 3.12 -2.97 -10.63
CA GLU A 44 1.78 -2.70 -10.11
C GLU A 44 1.32 -3.83 -9.20
N VAL A 45 0.80 -3.46 -8.04
CA VAL A 45 0.11 -4.36 -7.11
C VAL A 45 -1.32 -3.87 -6.88
N GLY A 46 -2.27 -4.77 -6.71
CA GLY A 46 -3.68 -4.42 -6.50
C GLY A 46 -4.39 -5.42 -5.60
N LEU A 47 -5.42 -4.96 -4.87
CA LEU A 47 -6.26 -5.86 -4.08
C LEU A 47 -7.02 -6.83 -4.99
N PRO A 48 -7.24 -8.09 -4.57
CA PRO A 48 -8.04 -9.05 -5.32
C PRO A 48 -9.41 -8.47 -5.71
N GLY A 49 -9.78 -8.59 -6.98
CA GLY A 49 -11.07 -8.12 -7.51
C GLY A 49 -11.24 -6.59 -7.63
N GLN A 50 -10.24 -5.79 -7.29
CA GLN A 50 -10.27 -4.33 -7.42
C GLN A 50 -9.56 -3.85 -8.68
N HIS A 51 -10.00 -2.70 -9.21
CA HIS A 51 -9.40 -2.05 -10.39
C HIS A 51 -8.22 -1.13 -10.07
N ALA A 52 -8.26 -0.46 -8.92
CA ALA A 52 -7.23 0.49 -8.53
C ALA A 52 -5.95 -0.24 -8.08
N ASN A 53 -4.82 0.17 -8.63
CA ASN A 53 -3.50 -0.37 -8.34
C ASN A 53 -2.59 0.66 -7.67
N ILE A 54 -1.57 0.15 -6.99
CA ILE A 54 -0.43 0.91 -6.50
C ILE A 54 0.75 0.65 -7.44
N GLY A 55 1.30 1.71 -8.01
CA GLY A 55 2.49 1.65 -8.85
C GLY A 55 3.74 1.81 -8.00
N ILE A 56 4.53 0.74 -7.82
CA ILE A 56 5.77 0.77 -7.01
C ILE A 56 6.92 1.23 -7.92
N LEU A 57 7.42 2.44 -7.70
CA LEU A 57 8.39 3.12 -8.56
C LEU A 57 9.68 3.42 -7.80
N SER A 58 10.82 3.29 -8.48
CA SER A 58 12.10 3.65 -7.89
C SER A 58 12.23 5.16 -7.67
N ALA A 59 12.50 5.57 -6.43
CA ALA A 59 12.84 6.94 -6.07
C ALA A 59 14.16 7.38 -6.70
N ALA A 60 15.14 6.48 -6.86
CA ALA A 60 16.41 6.77 -7.53
C ALA A 60 16.23 7.15 -9.00
N ALA A 61 15.27 6.52 -9.69
CA ALA A 61 14.89 6.88 -11.05
C ALA A 61 14.01 8.15 -11.14
N ASN A 62 13.56 8.68 -10.00
CA ASN A 62 12.63 9.82 -9.90
C ASN A 62 13.04 10.76 -8.75
N PRO A 63 14.24 11.38 -8.80
CA PRO A 63 14.82 12.10 -7.67
C PRO A 63 14.00 13.31 -7.18
N ASP A 64 13.13 13.87 -8.02
CA ASP A 64 12.26 14.99 -7.68
C ASP A 64 10.96 14.56 -6.97
N ARG A 65 10.76 13.26 -6.73
CA ARG A 65 9.54 12.71 -6.12
C ARG A 65 9.88 12.03 -4.79
N PRO A 66 9.57 12.66 -3.64
CA PRO A 66 9.84 12.07 -2.34
C PRO A 66 8.89 10.90 -2.04
N ALA A 67 9.30 10.03 -1.11
CA ALA A 67 8.40 9.10 -0.46
C ALA A 67 7.27 9.87 0.23
N LEU A 68 6.06 9.31 0.20
CA LEU A 68 4.87 9.97 0.73
C LEU A 68 4.40 9.26 2.00
N THR A 69 4.20 10.02 3.07
CA THR A 69 3.49 9.57 4.27
C THR A 69 2.03 10.02 4.20
N ASN A 70 1.11 9.22 4.74
CA ASN A 70 -0.33 9.42 4.74
C ASN A 70 -0.95 9.54 3.34
N TRP A 71 -0.42 8.76 2.40
CA TRP A 71 -0.76 8.86 0.99
C TRP A 71 -1.98 8.01 0.57
N ALA A 72 -2.39 7.05 1.41
CA ALA A 72 -3.52 6.15 1.15
C ALA A 72 -4.33 5.81 2.39
N THR A 73 -5.57 5.37 2.15
CA THR A 73 -6.41 4.69 3.14
C THR A 73 -6.87 3.37 2.53
N LEU A 74 -6.54 2.27 3.19
CA LEU A 74 -7.02 0.93 2.85
C LEU A 74 -8.17 0.57 3.78
N HIS A 75 -9.17 -0.13 3.24
CA HIS A 75 -10.34 -0.55 4.03
C HIS A 75 -10.26 -2.02 4.42
N THR A 76 -10.79 -2.31 5.60
CA THR A 76 -11.12 -3.66 6.07
C THR A 76 -12.52 -3.66 6.68
N THR A 77 -13.13 -4.83 6.78
CA THR A 77 -14.42 -5.03 7.47
C THR A 77 -14.25 -5.38 8.95
N ASP A 78 -13.04 -5.70 9.39
CA ASP A 78 -12.71 -6.04 10.78
C ASP A 78 -11.27 -5.62 11.08
N LEU A 79 -11.12 -4.43 11.66
CA LEU A 79 -9.82 -3.84 11.98
C LEU A 79 -9.09 -4.64 13.04
N THR A 80 -9.81 -5.19 14.02
CA THR A 80 -9.19 -5.96 15.10
C THR A 80 -8.53 -7.21 14.55
N LYS A 81 -9.26 -7.96 13.71
CA LYS A 81 -8.73 -9.16 13.06
C LYS A 81 -7.61 -8.83 12.08
N THR A 82 -7.81 -7.87 11.17
CA THR A 82 -6.79 -7.50 10.19
C THR A 82 -5.51 -7.01 10.86
N ARG A 83 -5.61 -6.20 11.91
CA ARG A 83 -4.45 -5.77 12.69
C ARG A 83 -3.67 -6.94 13.27
N ALA A 84 -4.36 -7.89 13.91
CA ALA A 84 -3.72 -9.07 14.50
C ALA A 84 -2.99 -9.91 13.44
N GLU A 85 -3.60 -10.11 12.26
CA GLU A 85 -2.99 -10.83 11.15
C GLU A 85 -1.77 -10.12 10.57
N LEU A 86 -1.83 -8.79 10.39
CA LEU A 86 -0.71 -7.99 9.90
C LEU A 86 0.47 -7.99 10.88
N ILE A 87 0.21 -7.82 12.17
CA ILE A 87 1.24 -7.91 13.22
C ILE A 87 1.88 -9.29 13.22
N ALA A 88 1.09 -10.37 13.10
CA ALA A 88 1.62 -11.73 13.02
C ALA A 88 2.51 -11.97 11.79
N ARG A 89 2.34 -11.17 10.72
CA ARG A 89 3.19 -11.19 9.51
C ARG A 89 4.42 -10.27 9.63
N GLY A 90 4.56 -9.55 10.75
CA GLY A 90 5.68 -8.64 11.01
C GLY A 90 5.48 -7.22 10.50
N VAL A 91 4.23 -6.82 10.22
CA VAL A 91 3.89 -5.44 9.87
C VAL A 91 3.67 -4.63 11.14
N GLU A 92 4.23 -3.43 11.19
CA GLU A 92 3.98 -2.49 12.29
C GLU A 92 2.63 -1.81 12.10
N VAL A 93 1.73 -2.04 13.06
CA VAL A 93 0.38 -1.46 13.06
C VAL A 93 0.08 -0.86 14.43
N GLY A 94 -0.20 0.44 14.43
CA GLY A 94 -0.54 1.21 15.62
C GLY A 94 -1.80 0.70 16.32
N GLU A 95 -2.05 1.21 17.54
CA GLU A 95 -3.29 0.93 18.25
C GLU A 95 -4.50 1.53 17.51
N PRO A 96 -5.68 0.86 17.52
CA PRO A 96 -6.89 1.41 16.93
C PRO A 96 -7.29 2.75 17.55
N ILE A 97 -7.56 3.73 16.69
CA ILE A 97 -8.05 5.05 17.02
C ILE A 97 -9.55 5.09 16.74
N PRO A 98 -10.42 5.37 17.73
CA PRO A 98 -11.84 5.51 17.50
C PRO A 98 -12.16 6.79 16.73
N ALA A 99 -13.04 6.72 15.73
CA ALA A 99 -13.55 7.89 15.01
C ALA A 99 -15.04 7.74 14.66
N PRO A 100 -15.77 8.85 14.43
CA PRO A 100 -17.20 8.84 14.14
C PRO A 100 -17.60 8.04 12.89
N TRP A 101 -16.68 7.85 11.95
CA TRP A 101 -16.89 7.13 10.68
C TRP A 101 -16.36 5.68 10.71
N GLY A 102 -15.93 5.19 11.87
CA GLY A 102 -15.32 3.87 12.04
C GLY A 102 -13.91 3.97 12.62
N PRO A 103 -13.44 2.96 13.38
CA PRO A 103 -12.09 2.94 13.91
C PRO A 103 -11.06 2.77 12.78
N PHE A 104 -9.85 3.28 13.00
CA PHE A 104 -8.73 3.12 12.07
C PHE A 104 -7.41 2.93 12.81
N ALA A 105 -6.37 2.46 12.13
CA ALA A 105 -5.02 2.37 12.65
C ALA A 105 -4.01 2.85 11.61
N MET A 106 -2.85 3.31 12.08
CA MET A 106 -1.71 3.62 11.21
C MET A 106 -0.92 2.33 10.93
N VAL A 107 -0.57 2.12 9.67
CA VAL A 107 0.32 1.04 9.23
C VAL A 107 1.63 1.67 8.78
N THR A 108 2.74 1.20 9.33
CA THR A 108 4.08 1.65 8.96
C THR A 108 4.67 0.71 7.92
N ASP A 109 5.09 1.27 6.79
CA ASP A 109 5.74 0.55 5.70
C ASP A 109 7.23 0.30 5.97
N PRO A 110 7.92 -0.48 5.11
CA PRO A 110 9.33 -0.84 5.34
C PRO A 110 10.32 0.33 5.36
N GLU A 111 9.95 1.50 4.84
CA GLU A 111 10.78 2.71 4.84
C GLU A 111 10.34 3.71 5.92
N GLY A 112 9.38 3.33 6.77
CA GLY A 112 8.90 4.16 7.87
C GLY A 112 7.83 5.17 7.47
N ASN A 113 7.27 5.09 6.25
CA ASN A 113 6.11 5.91 5.91
C ASN A 113 4.84 5.26 6.42
N GLU A 114 3.87 6.07 6.77
CA GLU A 114 2.60 5.59 7.30
C GLU A 114 1.47 5.72 6.27
N PHE A 115 0.49 4.82 6.34
CA PHE A 115 -0.80 4.97 5.68
C PHE A 115 -1.91 4.42 6.58
N ILE A 116 -3.17 4.71 6.24
CA ILE A 116 -4.30 4.41 7.11
C ILE A 116 -4.90 3.04 6.75
N LEU A 117 -5.19 2.21 7.76
CA LEU A 117 -6.09 1.07 7.67
C LEU A 117 -7.37 1.41 8.43
N ALA A 118 -8.50 1.56 7.73
CA ALA A 118 -9.78 1.95 8.33
C ALA A 118 -10.81 0.82 8.25
N GLU A 119 -11.57 0.63 9.32
CA GLU A 119 -12.75 -0.21 9.28
C GLU A 119 -13.90 0.54 8.60
N VAL A 120 -14.44 -0.05 7.54
CA VAL A 120 -15.65 0.46 6.90
C VAL A 120 -16.65 -0.69 6.85
N PRO A 121 -17.82 -0.56 7.51
CA PRO A 121 -18.89 -1.54 7.38
C PRO A 121 -19.35 -1.56 5.91
N LEU A 122 -19.21 -2.71 5.24
CA LEU A 122 -19.82 -2.95 3.93
C LEU A 122 -21.30 -3.33 4.09
#